data_AF-A0A957AHD6-F1
#
_entry.id   AF-A0A957AHD6-F1
#
_cell.length_a   1.000
_cell.length_b   1.000
_cell.length_c   1.000
_cell.angle_alpha   90.00
_cell.angle_beta   90.00
_cell.angle_gamma   90.00
#
_symmetry.space_group_name_H-M   'P 1'
#
loop_
_entity.id
_entity.type
_entity.pdbx_description
1 polymer ?
#
loop_
_entity_poly.entity_id
_entity_poly.type
_entity_poly.pdbx_seq_one_letter_code
_entity_poly.pdbx_strand_id
1 'polypeptide(L)'
;MTKSSADLRITNVTMDLEKGTEKVPLAPVVYTLTANMNDAALNKSVLAVLAMGKDKMPMEVDLEGAKFVPGGAEVTVNAGSGRFLRAKATAVIGITAVDAEKVTVEIKEIKALGKLPIESIVGPILDKALDKATAYPGVEKDV
;
A
#
# COMPACT_ATOMS: atom_id res chain seq x y z
N MET A 1 25.82 21.26 4.21
CA MET A 1 24.43 20.96 3.85
C MET A 1 24.29 19.45 3.69
N THR A 2 23.71 18.78 4.68
CA THR A 2 23.37 17.35 4.59
C THR A 2 22.22 17.20 3.59
N LYS A 3 22.43 16.48 2.48
CA LYS A 3 21.35 16.08 1.58
C LYS A 3 20.27 15.40 2.43
N SER A 4 19.01 15.85 2.33
CA SER A 4 17.92 15.14 2.97
C SER A 4 17.96 13.69 2.50
N SER A 5 17.73 12.75 3.41
CA SER A 5 17.53 11.34 3.04
C SER A 5 16.45 11.28 1.97
N ALA A 6 16.77 10.73 0.80
CA ALA A 6 15.78 10.55 -0.26
C ALA A 6 14.67 9.62 0.24
N ASP A 7 13.41 9.99 -0.02
CA ASP A 7 12.22 9.21 0.36
C ASP A 7 12.20 7.84 -0.33
N LEU A 8 12.55 7.83 -1.62
CA LEU A 8 12.74 6.64 -2.43
C LEU A 8 14.18 6.63 -2.97
N ARG A 9 14.87 5.50 -2.83
CA ARG A 9 16.18 5.28 -3.43
C ARG A 9 16.14 4.06 -4.34
N ILE A 10 16.43 4.26 -5.61
CA ILE A 10 16.60 3.19 -6.59
C ILE A 10 18.10 2.92 -6.74
N THR A 11 18.49 1.65 -6.63
CA THR A 11 19.87 1.13 -6.76
C THR A 11 19.85 -0.14 -7.62
N ASN A 12 21.02 -0.55 -8.12
CA ASN A 12 21.19 -1.80 -8.87
C ASN A 12 20.19 -1.95 -10.03
N VAL A 13 20.20 -0.98 -10.96
CA VAL A 13 19.38 -1.04 -12.16
C VAL A 13 20.13 -1.84 -13.23
N THR A 14 19.56 -2.94 -13.69
CA THR A 14 20.02 -3.66 -14.89
C THR A 14 19.04 -3.41 -16.01
N MET A 15 19.52 -2.86 -17.11
CA MET A 15 18.72 -2.52 -18.27
C MET A 15 19.48 -2.74 -19.57
N ASP A 16 18.75 -3.13 -20.62
CA ASP A 16 19.24 -3.14 -21.99
C ASP A 16 18.54 -2.08 -22.83
N LEU A 17 19.12 -1.81 -24.00
CA LEU A 17 18.49 -1.02 -25.05
C LEU A 17 18.05 -1.97 -26.16
N GLU A 18 16.74 -2.16 -26.25
CA GLU A 18 16.14 -2.94 -27.33
C GLU A 18 15.74 -2.05 -28.50
N LYS A 19 15.46 -2.66 -29.65
CA LYS A 19 15.01 -1.93 -30.83
C LYS A 19 13.65 -1.30 -30.54
N GLY A 20 13.59 0.03 -30.56
CA GLY A 20 12.38 0.76 -30.24
C GLY A 20 11.48 1.01 -31.47
N THR A 21 10.66 2.05 -31.37
CA THR A 21 9.76 2.46 -32.48
C THR A 21 10.50 3.30 -33.51
N GLU A 22 9.87 3.60 -34.66
CA GLU A 22 10.44 4.49 -35.68
C GLU A 22 10.82 5.88 -35.13
N LYS A 23 10.17 6.34 -34.06
CA LYS A 23 10.44 7.64 -33.42
C LYS A 23 11.52 7.57 -32.34
N VAL A 24 11.76 6.40 -31.76
CA VAL A 24 12.70 6.18 -30.66
C VAL A 24 13.47 4.90 -30.98
N PRO A 25 14.64 4.99 -31.64
CA PRO A 25 15.31 3.83 -32.23
C PRO A 25 15.80 2.80 -31.18
N LEU A 26 16.02 3.23 -29.94
CA LEU A 26 16.41 2.39 -28.82
C LEU A 26 15.44 2.60 -27.65
N ALA A 27 14.77 1.54 -27.22
CA ALA A 27 13.87 1.53 -26.08
C ALA A 27 14.57 0.91 -24.86
N PRO A 28 14.62 1.60 -23.71
CA PRO A 28 15.16 1.03 -22.49
C PRO A 28 14.23 -0.05 -21.93
N VAL A 29 14.76 -1.25 -21.72
CA VAL A 29 14.08 -2.36 -21.05
C VAL A 29 14.80 -2.62 -19.74
N VAL A 30 14.11 -2.36 -18.62
CA VAL A 30 14.65 -2.58 -17.28
C VAL A 30 14.27 -3.99 -16.81
N TYR A 31 15.27 -4.84 -16.58
CA TYR A 31 15.03 -6.21 -16.10
C TYR A 31 14.97 -6.27 -14.58
N THR A 32 15.84 -5.51 -13.92
CA THR A 32 15.91 -5.49 -12.46
C THR A 32 16.18 -4.08 -11.96
N LEU A 33 15.56 -3.73 -10.85
CA LEU A 33 15.87 -2.55 -10.07
C LEU A 33 15.64 -2.87 -8.60
N THR A 34 16.50 -2.35 -7.72
CA THR A 34 16.26 -2.39 -6.28
C THR A 34 15.70 -1.05 -5.84
N ALA A 35 14.47 -1.02 -5.34
CA ALA A 35 13.86 0.17 -4.76
C ALA A 35 13.82 0.04 -3.24
N ASN A 36 14.37 1.04 -2.54
CA ASN A 36 14.31 1.15 -1.09
C ASN A 36 13.46 2.36 -0.72
N MET A 37 12.39 2.12 0.04
CA MET A 37 11.53 3.15 0.59
C MET A 37 11.79 3.31 2.08
N ASN A 38 11.77 4.54 2.57
CA ASN A 38 11.78 4.82 4.01
C ASN A 38 10.36 5.01 4.56
N ASP A 39 10.22 5.11 5.88
CA ASP A 39 8.92 5.30 6.53
C ASP A 39 8.20 6.58 6.07
N ALA A 40 8.93 7.64 5.73
CA ALA A 40 8.33 8.88 5.24
C ALA A 40 7.66 8.67 3.86
N ALA A 41 8.29 7.92 2.96
CA ALA A 41 7.72 7.53 1.68
C ALA A 41 6.49 6.63 1.85
N LEU A 42 6.55 5.68 2.80
CA LEU A 42 5.43 4.81 3.14
C LEU A 42 4.22 5.64 3.64
N ASN A 43 4.42 6.57 4.57
CA ASN A 43 3.37 7.46 5.06
C ASN A 43 2.72 8.26 3.92
N LYS A 44 3.52 8.87 3.04
CA LYS A 44 3.01 9.63 1.89
C LYS A 44 2.20 8.74 0.94
N SER A 45 2.66 7.51 0.70
CA SER A 45 1.97 6.55 -0.16
C SER A 45 0.62 6.15 0.41
N VAL A 46 0.56 5.84 1.71
CA VAL A 46 -0.69 5.50 2.40
C VAL A 46 -1.65 6.69 2.42
N LEU A 47 -1.16 7.92 2.70
CA LEU A 47 -1.97 9.14 2.62
C LEU A 47 -2.58 9.34 1.23
N ALA A 48 -1.81 9.13 0.16
CA ALA A 48 -2.30 9.25 -1.20
C ALA A 48 -3.42 8.25 -1.48
N VAL A 49 -3.27 6.99 -1.06
CA VAL A 49 -4.31 5.96 -1.20
C VAL A 49 -5.57 6.31 -0.41
N LEU A 50 -5.43 6.75 0.84
CA LEU A 50 -6.57 7.19 1.66
C LEU A 50 -7.31 8.36 1.02
N ALA A 51 -6.59 9.33 0.45
CA ALA A 51 -7.18 10.46 -0.26
C ALA A 51 -7.99 10.01 -1.49
N MET A 52 -7.48 9.06 -2.27
CA MET A 52 -8.20 8.47 -3.42
C MET A 52 -9.47 7.71 -3.00
N GLY A 53 -9.46 7.12 -1.81
CA GLY A 53 -10.59 6.36 -1.27
C GLY A 53 -11.60 7.19 -0.49
N LYS A 54 -11.28 8.45 -0.14
CA LYS A 54 -12.02 9.27 0.84
C LYS A 54 -13.53 9.32 0.58
N ASP A 55 -13.93 9.59 -0.65
CA ASP A 55 -15.35 9.74 -1.03
C ASP A 55 -16.12 8.41 -1.04
N LYS A 56 -15.40 7.28 -0.96
CA LYS A 56 -15.96 5.92 -0.97
C LYS A 56 -16.01 5.31 0.42
N MET A 57 -15.42 5.95 1.43
CA MET A 57 -15.39 5.44 2.79
C MET A 57 -16.67 5.83 3.53
N PRO A 58 -17.27 4.91 4.32
CA PRO A 58 -18.47 5.20 5.10
C PRO A 58 -18.21 6.10 6.32
N MET A 59 -16.96 6.45 6.59
CA MET A 59 -16.51 7.23 7.74
C MET A 59 -15.21 8.00 7.42
N GLU A 60 -14.90 9.01 8.23
CA GLU A 60 -13.62 9.72 8.13
C GLU A 60 -12.50 8.80 8.59
N VAL A 61 -11.40 8.76 7.83
CA VAL A 61 -10.21 7.98 8.17
C VAL A 61 -9.00 8.90 8.04
N ASP A 62 -8.39 9.21 9.18
CA ASP A 62 -7.17 10.01 9.28
C ASP A 62 -5.97 9.07 9.52
N LEU A 63 -4.88 9.21 8.77
CA LEU A 63 -3.66 8.46 9.05
C LEU A 63 -2.98 9.03 10.29
N GLU A 64 -2.70 8.19 11.29
CA GLU A 64 -1.83 8.57 12.41
C GLU A 64 -0.36 8.25 12.10
N GLY A 65 -0.11 7.15 11.40
CA GLY A 65 1.22 6.83 10.91
C GLY A 65 1.32 5.46 10.25
N ALA A 66 2.36 5.28 9.44
CA ALA A 66 2.76 4.02 8.86
C ALA A 66 4.27 3.82 9.05
N LYS A 67 4.71 2.59 9.28
CA LYS A 67 6.13 2.24 9.43
C LYS A 67 6.41 0.84 8.90
N PHE A 68 7.62 0.61 8.41
CA PHE A 68 8.06 -0.74 8.08
C PHE A 68 8.28 -1.56 9.37
N VAL A 69 7.82 -2.81 9.34
CA VAL A 69 8.02 -3.80 10.41
C VAL A 69 8.56 -5.08 9.78
N PRO A 70 9.20 -5.98 10.56
CA PRO A 70 9.66 -7.25 10.01
C PRO A 70 8.55 -8.00 9.26
N GLY A 71 8.76 -8.22 7.96
CA GLY A 71 7.81 -8.92 7.09
C GLY A 71 6.63 -8.08 6.59
N GLY A 72 6.67 -6.74 6.65
CA GLY A 72 5.62 -5.91 6.08
C GLY A 72 5.62 -4.44 6.51
N ALA A 73 4.42 -3.86 6.57
CA ALA A 73 4.17 -2.50 7.03
C ALA A 73 3.05 -2.48 8.07
N GLU A 74 3.24 -1.72 9.15
CA GLU A 74 2.20 -1.42 10.12
C GLU A 74 1.60 -0.05 9.78
N VAL A 75 0.28 0.01 9.63
CA VAL A 75 -0.49 1.22 9.33
C VAL A 75 -1.47 1.47 10.46
N THR A 76 -1.43 2.67 11.04
CA THR A 76 -2.34 3.09 12.11
C THR A 76 -3.18 4.27 11.65
N VAL A 77 -4.48 4.11 11.75
CA VAL A 77 -5.48 5.11 11.37
C VAL A 77 -6.40 5.44 12.54
N ASN A 78 -6.95 6.64 12.51
CA ASN A 78 -8.02 7.08 13.36
C ASN A 78 -9.29 7.16 12.49
N ALA A 79 -10.22 6.24 12.72
CA ALA A 79 -11.43 6.11 11.93
C ALA A 79 -12.64 6.53 12.74
N GLY A 80 -13.56 7.30 12.16
CA GLY A 80 -14.73 7.75 12.89
C GLY A 80 -15.82 8.46 12.10
N SER A 81 -17.03 8.43 12.68
CA SER A 81 -18.21 9.16 12.18
C SER A 81 -18.45 10.39 13.06
N GLY A 82 -18.00 11.55 12.60
CA GLY A 82 -18.15 12.81 13.31
C GLY A 82 -17.30 12.93 14.59
N ARG A 83 -17.57 13.96 15.41
CA ARG A 83 -16.72 14.34 16.55
C ARG A 83 -16.70 13.35 17.73
N PHE A 84 -17.64 12.41 17.80
CA PHE A 84 -17.89 11.63 19.03
C PHE A 84 -17.57 10.13 18.92
N LEU A 85 -17.37 9.60 17.70
CA LEU A 85 -17.11 8.19 17.47
C LEU A 85 -15.82 8.05 16.66
N ARG A 86 -14.68 8.34 17.31
CA ARG A 86 -13.34 8.09 16.77
C ARG A 86 -12.73 6.87 17.44
N ALA A 87 -12.16 5.99 16.65
CA ALA A 87 -11.51 4.78 17.10
C ALA A 87 -10.16 4.61 16.41
N LYS A 88 -9.18 4.17 17.18
CA LYS A 88 -7.85 3.90 16.67
C LYS A 88 -7.80 2.47 16.15
N ALA A 89 -7.42 2.30 14.90
CA ALA A 89 -7.23 1.01 14.27
C ALA A 89 -5.80 0.88 13.74
N THR A 90 -5.18 -0.26 13.96
CA THR A 90 -3.85 -0.62 13.48
C THR A 90 -3.97 -1.89 12.66
N ALA A 91 -3.46 -1.86 11.43
CA ALA A 91 -3.38 -3.00 10.53
C ALA A 91 -1.91 -3.31 10.20
N VAL A 92 -1.55 -4.59 10.23
CA VAL A 92 -0.24 -5.07 9.77
C VAL A 92 -0.44 -5.74 8.42
N ILE A 93 0.21 -5.20 7.39
CA ILE A 93 0.13 -5.66 6.01
C ILE A 93 1.43 -6.38 5.68
N GLY A 94 1.37 -7.67 5.43
CA GLY A 94 2.46 -8.45 4.85
C GLY A 94 2.51 -8.23 3.34
N ILE A 95 3.70 -7.98 2.82
CA ILE A 95 3.94 -7.96 1.36
C ILE A 95 5.08 -8.92 1.10
N THR A 96 4.82 -9.95 0.31
CA THR A 96 5.83 -10.89 -0.17
C THR A 96 5.78 -10.90 -1.69
N ALA A 97 6.95 -10.92 -2.33
CA ALA A 97 7.07 -11.06 -3.76
C ALA A 97 8.03 -12.22 -4.03
N VAL A 98 7.55 -13.24 -4.74
CA VAL A 98 8.37 -14.41 -5.11
C VAL A 98 9.10 -14.14 -6.42
N ASP A 99 8.44 -13.44 -7.34
CA ASP A 99 8.98 -12.93 -8.59
C ASP A 99 8.23 -11.64 -8.99
N ALA A 100 8.58 -11.04 -10.13
CA ALA A 100 7.95 -9.82 -10.61
C ALA A 100 6.47 -10.01 -11.01
N GLU A 101 6.02 -11.25 -11.20
CA GLU A 101 4.66 -11.60 -11.62
C GLU A 101 3.77 -11.94 -10.41
N LYS A 102 4.37 -12.33 -9.27
CA LYS A 102 3.65 -12.82 -8.09
C LYS A 102 4.02 -12.01 -6.85
N VAL A 103 3.19 -11.00 -6.58
CA VAL A 103 3.17 -10.25 -5.33
C VAL A 103 1.97 -10.67 -4.51
N THR A 104 2.21 -11.23 -3.34
CA THR A 104 1.19 -11.56 -2.35
C THR A 104 1.11 -10.44 -1.31
N VAL A 105 -0.11 -9.95 -1.10
CA VAL A 105 -0.41 -8.97 -0.05
C VAL A 105 -1.38 -9.61 0.92
N GLU A 106 -0.99 -9.71 2.19
CA GLU A 106 -1.79 -10.31 3.24
C GLU A 106 -2.05 -9.30 4.37
N ILE A 107 -3.22 -9.35 4.98
CA ILE A 107 -3.49 -8.61 6.22
C ILE A 107 -3.21 -9.56 7.37
N LYS A 108 -2.04 -9.40 8.01
CA LYS A 108 -1.57 -10.26 9.08
C LYS A 108 -2.34 -10.06 10.38
N GLU A 109 -2.68 -8.81 10.68
CA GLU A 109 -3.29 -8.46 11.95
C GLU A 109 -4.11 -7.18 11.81
N ILE A 110 -5.27 -7.13 12.48
CA ILE A 110 -6.07 -5.91 12.65
C ILE A 110 -6.40 -5.77 14.14
N LYS A 111 -5.98 -4.66 14.73
CA LYS A 111 -6.29 -4.27 16.10
C LYS A 111 -7.13 -3.01 16.05
N ALA A 112 -8.31 -2.99 16.64
CA ALA A 112 -9.05 -1.75 16.89
C ALA A 112 -9.22 -1.53 18.40
N LEU A 113 -8.90 -0.34 18.87
CA LEU A 113 -9.15 0.10 20.24
C LEU A 113 -10.48 0.84 20.26
N GLY A 114 -11.48 0.25 20.94
CA GLY A 114 -12.83 0.81 21.11
C GLY A 114 -13.93 -0.22 20.88
N LYS A 115 -15.20 0.17 21.12
CA LYS A 115 -16.40 -0.67 20.93
C LYS A 115 -16.75 -0.94 19.45
N LEU A 116 -15.78 -0.92 18.53
CA LEU A 116 -16.05 -1.25 17.14
C LEU A 116 -16.10 -2.78 17.02
N PRO A 117 -17.23 -3.36 16.57
CA PRO A 117 -17.28 -4.79 16.25
C PRO A 117 -16.45 -5.03 14.98
N ILE A 118 -15.15 -5.29 15.18
CA ILE A 118 -14.16 -5.46 14.11
C ILE A 118 -14.63 -6.49 13.11
N GLU A 119 -15.03 -7.68 13.56
CA GLU A 119 -15.44 -8.77 12.67
C GLU A 119 -16.65 -8.40 11.79
N SER A 120 -17.65 -7.73 12.36
CA SER A 120 -18.90 -7.38 11.64
C SER A 120 -18.74 -6.19 10.68
N ILE A 121 -17.72 -5.36 10.86
CA ILE A 121 -17.47 -4.16 10.03
C ILE A 121 -16.35 -4.43 9.03
N VAL A 122 -15.25 -4.99 9.50
CA VAL A 122 -14.01 -5.13 8.73
C VAL A 122 -14.12 -6.24 7.70
N GLY A 123 -14.71 -7.39 8.02
CA GLY A 123 -14.90 -8.50 7.07
C GLY A 123 -15.64 -8.07 5.79
N PRO A 124 -16.88 -7.55 5.87
CA PRO A 124 -17.64 -7.13 4.69
C PRO A 124 -17.01 -5.97 3.91
N ILE A 125 -16.26 -5.09 4.57
CA ILE A 125 -15.54 -3.99 3.92
C ILE A 125 -14.30 -4.52 3.18
N LEU A 126 -13.56 -5.43 3.80
CA LEU A 126 -12.40 -6.08 3.20
C LEU A 126 -12.81 -6.91 1.99
N ASP A 127 -13.87 -7.72 2.09
CA ASP A 127 -14.37 -8.48 0.95
C ASP A 127 -14.75 -7.56 -0.21
N LYS A 128 -15.50 -6.49 0.04
CA LYS A 128 -15.85 -5.50 -0.99
C LYS A 128 -14.63 -4.77 -1.56
N ALA A 129 -13.61 -4.51 -0.75
CA ALA A 129 -12.38 -3.87 -1.20
C ALA A 129 -11.55 -4.82 -2.07
N LEU A 130 -11.46 -6.09 -1.67
CA LEU A 130 -10.78 -7.15 -2.40
C LEU A 130 -11.49 -7.47 -3.72
N ASP A 131 -12.82 -7.57 -3.72
CA ASP A 131 -13.62 -7.79 -4.93
C ASP A 131 -13.47 -6.63 -5.94
N LYS A 132 -13.29 -5.40 -5.45
CA LYS A 132 -12.97 -4.26 -6.31
C LYS A 132 -11.52 -4.27 -6.79
N ALA A 133 -10.60 -4.80 -5.99
CA ALA A 133 -9.20 -4.92 -6.36
C ALA A 133 -9.01 -6.00 -7.43
N THR A 134 -9.69 -7.15 -7.33
CA THR A 134 -9.67 -8.23 -8.33
C THR A 134 -10.36 -7.87 -9.65
N ALA A 135 -11.12 -6.77 -9.68
CA ALA A 135 -11.61 -6.20 -10.93
C ALA A 135 -10.49 -5.55 -11.79
N TYR A 136 -9.29 -5.33 -11.22
CA TYR A 136 -8.14 -4.85 -11.98
C TYR A 136 -7.34 -6.03 -12.56
N PRO A 137 -6.90 -5.95 -13.83
CA PRO A 137 -6.11 -7.00 -14.45
C PRO A 137 -4.84 -7.34 -13.66
N GLY A 138 -4.60 -8.64 -13.43
CA GLY A 138 -3.41 -9.14 -12.72
C GLY A 138 -3.53 -9.18 -11.19
N VAL A 139 -4.71 -8.90 -10.62
CA VAL A 139 -4.98 -9.05 -9.18
C VAL A 139 -5.93 -10.23 -8.96
N GLU A 140 -5.46 -11.25 -8.25
CA GLU A 140 -6.25 -12.43 -7.90
C GLU A 140 -6.45 -12.50 -6.37
N LYS A 141 -7.63 -12.94 -5.94
CA LYS A 141 -7.94 -13.23 -4.53
C LYS A 141 -7.66 -14.71 -4.31
N ASP A 142 -6.75 -15.02 -3.38
CA ASP A 142 -6.60 -16.38 -2.86
C ASP A 142 -7.82 -16.68 -1.97
N VAL A 143 -8.54 -17.77 -2.25
CA VAL A 143 -9.80 -18.17 -1.58
C VAL A 143 -9.54 -19.28 -0.58
#